data_AF-R6H4A9-F1
#
_entry.id   AF-R6H4A9-F1
#
_cell.length_a   1.000
_cell.length_b   1.000
_cell.length_c   1.000
_cell.angle_alpha   90.00
_cell.angle_beta   90.00
_cell.angle_gamma   90.00
#
_symmetry.space_group_name_H-M   'P 1'
#
loop_
_entity.id
_entity.type
_entity.pdbx_description
1 polymer ?
#
loop_
_entity_poly.entity_id
_entity_poly.type
_entity_poly.pdbx_seq_one_letter_code
_entity_poly.pdbx_strand_id
1 'polypeptide(L)'
;MNEEINRLNFENFIWIVFASLCLLNIRGDNLEIESIEENNDSFHNEANKVFEFTLSITFLIYIYFFLRNYRALKKAPKSKKRLYEIKTLGSLLLIAGIICLIYFQRQDTSFEGSPAL
;
A
#
# COMPACT_ATOMS: atom_id res chain seq x y z
N MET A 1 27.82 -8.45 11.32
CA MET A 1 27.04 -7.25 10.94
C MET A 1 25.66 -7.38 11.57
N ASN A 2 25.17 -6.35 12.27
CA ASN A 2 24.01 -6.48 13.17
C ASN A 2 22.71 -6.69 12.36
N GLU A 3 22.09 -7.87 12.41
CA GLU A 3 20.89 -8.22 11.62
C GLU A 3 19.74 -7.21 11.80
N GLU A 4 19.65 -6.64 12.99
CA GLU A 4 18.68 -5.60 13.34
C GLU A 4 18.91 -4.28 12.60
N ILE A 5 20.17 -3.87 12.43
CA ILE A 5 20.53 -2.66 11.67
C ILE A 5 20.22 -2.87 10.19
N ASN A 6 20.52 -4.05 9.64
CA ASN A 6 20.21 -4.36 8.25
C ASN A 6 18.69 -4.33 7.99
N ARG A 7 17.89 -4.86 8.92
CA ARG A 7 16.43 -4.79 8.86
C ARG A 7 15.93 -3.34 8.86
N LEU A 8 16.45 -2.49 9.74
CA LEU A 8 16.07 -1.08 9.80
C LEU A 8 16.46 -0.31 8.53
N ASN A 9 17.65 -0.58 7.98
CA ASN A 9 18.08 0.01 6.70
C ASN A 9 17.16 -0.41 5.55
N PHE A 10 16.73 -1.67 5.51
CA PHE A 10 15.75 -2.13 4.53
C PHE A 10 14.37 -1.49 4.73
N GLU A 11 13.93 -1.30 5.98
CA GLU A 11 12.69 -0.58 6.28
C GLU A 11 12.76 0.90 5.87
N ASN A 12 13.92 1.57 6.03
CA ASN A 12 14.12 2.93 5.51
C ASN A 12 14.01 2.97 3.99
N PHE A 13 14.55 1.97 3.29
CA PHE A 13 14.38 1.85 1.84
C PHE A 13 12.90 1.68 1.47
N ILE A 14 12.14 0.85 2.19
CA ILE A 14 10.68 0.71 1.99
C ILE A 14 9.97 2.05 2.17
N TRP A 15 10.34 2.86 3.16
CA TRP A 15 9.74 4.19 3.35
C TRP A 15 10.05 5.17 2.21
N ILE A 16 11.25 5.10 1.63
CA ILE A 16 11.59 5.88 0.43
C ILE A 16 10.71 5.44 -0.77
N VAL A 17 10.53 4.13 -0.94
CA VAL A 17 9.62 3.59 -1.97
C VAL A 17 8.19 4.08 -1.72
N PHE A 18 7.70 4.01 -0.48
CA PHE A 18 6.36 4.48 -0.13
C PHE A 18 6.16 5.97 -0.42
N ALA A 19 7.13 6.82 -0.07
CA ALA A 19 7.09 8.25 -0.44
C ALA A 19 7.03 8.46 -1.96
N SER A 20 7.73 7.64 -2.74
CA SER A 20 7.67 7.68 -4.20
C SER A 20 6.29 7.27 -4.73
N LEU A 21 5.63 6.29 -4.09
CA LEU A 21 4.25 5.91 -4.43
C LEU A 21 3.25 7.04 -4.15
N CYS A 22 3.43 7.80 -3.08
CA CYS A 22 2.60 8.98 -2.81
C CYS A 22 2.72 10.02 -3.93
N LEU A 23 3.92 10.27 -4.45
CA LEU A 23 4.12 11.15 -5.59
C LEU A 23 3.44 10.62 -6.86
N LEU A 24 3.45 9.30 -7.08
CA LEU A 24 2.73 8.69 -8.19
C LEU A 24 1.22 8.81 -8.05
N ASN A 25 0.66 8.65 -6.85
CA ASN A 25 -0.76 8.88 -6.61
C ASN A 25 -1.17 10.32 -6.94
N ILE A 26 -0.37 11.32 -6.54
CA ILE A 26 -0.61 12.72 -6.92
C ILE A 26 -0.60 12.89 -8.45
N ARG A 27 0.31 12.21 -9.16
CA ARG A 27 0.30 12.20 -10.62
C ARG A 27 -0.97 11.55 -11.18
N GLY A 28 -1.44 10.46 -10.58
CA GLY A 28 -2.72 9.83 -10.94
C GLY A 28 -3.89 10.81 -10.79
N ASP A 29 -3.96 11.55 -9.68
CA ASP A 29 -4.98 12.57 -9.46
C ASP A 29 -4.93 13.70 -10.51
N ASN A 30 -3.73 14.13 -10.91
CA ASN A 30 -3.58 15.13 -11.97
C ASN A 30 -4.06 14.61 -13.33
N LEU A 31 -3.84 13.32 -13.64
CA LEU A 31 -4.35 12.69 -14.86
C LEU A 31 -5.89 12.61 -14.86
N GLU A 32 -6.52 12.35 -13.69
CA GLU A 32 -7.99 12.45 -13.56
C GLU A 32 -8.48 13.88 -13.84
N ILE A 33 -7.80 14.90 -13.29
CA ILE A 33 -8.12 16.31 -13.57
C ILE A 33 -8.04 16.58 -15.08
N GLU A 34 -6.95 16.19 -15.74
CA GLU A 34 -6.77 16.35 -17.19
C GLU A 34 -7.87 15.61 -17.98
N SER A 35 -8.27 14.41 -17.55
CA SER A 35 -9.35 13.65 -18.17
C SER A 35 -10.69 14.39 -18.14
N ILE A 36 -11.02 14.99 -16.99
CA ILE A 36 -12.25 15.76 -16.79
C ILE A 36 -12.23 17.06 -17.60
N GLU A 37 -11.10 17.78 -17.59
CA GLU A 37 -10.95 19.04 -18.31
C GLU A 37 -11.01 18.85 -19.83
N GLU A 38 -10.41 17.78 -20.35
CA GLU A 38 -10.32 17.52 -21.80
C GLU A 38 -11.42 16.59 -22.33
N ASN A 39 -12.28 16.02 -21.48
CA ASN A 39 -13.21 14.92 -21.83
C ASN A 39 -12.49 13.79 -22.60
N ASN A 40 -11.32 13.38 -22.12
CA ASN A 40 -10.45 12.44 -22.80
C ASN A 40 -10.14 11.22 -21.92
N ASP A 41 -10.87 10.14 -22.19
CA ASP A 41 -10.75 8.84 -21.49
C ASP A 41 -9.35 8.23 -21.51
N SER A 42 -8.45 8.69 -22.40
CA SER A 42 -7.06 8.23 -22.39
C SER A 42 -6.35 8.59 -21.07
N PHE A 43 -6.59 9.77 -20.52
CA PHE A 43 -5.97 10.20 -19.26
C PHE A 43 -6.53 9.43 -18.07
N HIS A 44 -7.85 9.19 -18.03
CA HIS A 44 -8.47 8.32 -17.03
C HIS A 44 -7.87 6.90 -17.04
N ASN A 45 -7.67 6.32 -18.24
CA ASN A 45 -7.04 5.00 -18.37
C ASN A 45 -5.56 5.00 -17.91
N GLU A 46 -4.85 6.11 -18.05
CA GLU A 46 -3.49 6.24 -17.52
C GLU A 46 -3.50 6.38 -15.99
N ALA A 47 -4.40 7.19 -15.43
CA ALA A 47 -4.60 7.35 -13.99
C ALA A 47 -4.90 6.01 -13.31
N ASN A 48 -5.85 5.24 -13.86
CA ASN A 48 -6.21 3.91 -13.36
C ASN A 48 -5.03 2.94 -13.32
N LYS A 49 -4.15 2.97 -14.34
CA LYS A 49 -2.92 2.15 -14.34
C LYS A 49 -1.94 2.58 -13.26
N VAL A 50 -1.82 3.89 -13.03
CA VAL A 50 -0.99 4.42 -11.95
C VAL A 50 -1.51 3.95 -10.60
N PHE A 51 -2.82 4.07 -10.34
CA PHE A 51 -3.43 3.62 -9.09
C PHE A 51 -3.36 2.11 -8.87
N GLU A 52 -3.61 1.30 -9.91
CA GLU A 52 -3.45 -0.16 -9.80
C GLU A 52 -1.99 -0.54 -9.46
N PHE A 53 -1.04 0.15 -10.08
CA PHE A 53 0.38 -0.05 -9.80
C PHE A 53 0.73 0.33 -8.35
N THR A 54 0.34 1.51 -7.88
CA THR A 54 0.65 1.98 -6.52
C THR A 54 -0.02 1.10 -5.46
N LEU A 55 -1.27 0.69 -5.65
CA LEU A 55 -1.96 -0.28 -4.80
C LEU A 55 -1.22 -1.64 -4.75
N SER A 56 -0.77 -2.13 -5.90
CA SER A 56 -0.04 -3.40 -6.00
C SER A 56 1.29 -3.38 -5.25
N ILE A 57 2.06 -2.29 -5.36
CA ILE A 57 3.31 -2.16 -4.59
C ILE A 57 3.02 -1.98 -3.09
N THR A 58 1.99 -1.20 -2.75
CA THR A 58 1.56 -1.00 -1.36
C THR A 58 1.14 -2.33 -0.71
N PHE A 59 0.44 -3.19 -1.44
CA PHE A 59 0.10 -4.54 -1.01
C PHE A 59 1.35 -5.37 -0.63
N LEU A 60 2.39 -5.35 -1.47
CA LEU A 60 3.65 -6.06 -1.20
C LEU A 60 4.36 -5.52 0.05
N ILE A 61 4.37 -4.19 0.24
CA ILE A 61 4.93 -3.55 1.44
C ILE A 61 4.21 -4.04 2.70
N TYR A 62 2.87 -4.09 2.68
CA TYR A 62 2.12 -4.53 3.84
C TYR A 62 2.21 -6.04 4.09
N ILE A 63 2.39 -6.87 3.06
CA ILE A 63 2.77 -8.28 3.24
C ILE A 63 4.09 -8.39 4.02
N TYR A 64 5.11 -7.61 3.63
CA TYR A 64 6.38 -7.61 4.36
C TYR A 64 6.18 -7.26 5.84
N PHE A 65 5.44 -6.19 6.13
CA PHE A 65 5.19 -5.77 7.51
C PHE A 65 4.36 -6.77 8.31
N PHE A 66 3.37 -7.43 7.69
CA PHE A 66 2.62 -8.51 8.30
C PHE A 66 3.52 -9.68 8.68
N LEU A 67 4.37 -10.16 7.75
CA LEU A 67 5.31 -11.26 8.02
C LEU A 67 6.28 -10.90 9.14
N ARG A 68 6.78 -9.66 9.16
CA ARG A 68 7.62 -9.15 10.26
C ARG A 68 6.88 -9.17 11.59
N ASN A 69 5.65 -8.64 11.63
CA ASN A 69 4.83 -8.59 12.84
C ASN A 69 4.50 -9.99 13.35
N TYR A 70 4.16 -10.92 12.46
CA TYR A 70 3.88 -12.31 12.81
C TYR A 70 5.11 -13.03 13.37
N ARG A 71 6.30 -12.82 12.79
CA ARG A 71 7.56 -13.34 13.36
C ARG A 71 7.82 -12.77 14.75
N ALA A 72 7.55 -11.48 14.96
CA ALA A 72 7.70 -10.84 16.27
C ALA A 72 6.69 -11.39 17.29
N LEU A 73 5.45 -11.63 16.88
CA LEU A 73 4.43 -12.31 17.68
C LEU A 73 4.88 -13.71 18.12
N LYS A 74 5.48 -14.51 17.22
CA LYS A 74 6.00 -15.84 17.58
C LYS A 74 7.07 -15.78 18.68
N LYS A 75 7.91 -14.75 18.67
CA LYS A 75 9.00 -14.55 19.63
C LYS A 75 8.58 -13.79 20.90
N ALA A 76 7.37 -13.24 20.95
CA ALA A 76 6.93 -12.39 22.05
C ALA A 76 6.74 -13.16 23.37
N PRO A 77 7.19 -12.61 24.52
CA PRO A 77 6.95 -13.22 25.83
C PRO A 77 5.46 -13.20 26.19
N LYS A 78 5.02 -14.14 27.03
CA LYS A 78 3.61 -14.28 27.43
C LYS A 78 2.98 -12.97 27.90
N SER A 79 3.71 -12.16 28.68
CA SER A 79 3.24 -10.87 29.21
C SER A 79 2.94 -9.82 28.14
N LYS A 80 3.55 -9.89 26.95
CA LYS A 80 3.31 -8.96 25.83
C LYS A 80 2.57 -9.61 24.67
N LYS A 81 2.22 -10.90 24.76
CA LYS A 81 1.68 -11.68 23.64
C LYS A 81 0.48 -10.99 23.00
N ARG A 82 -0.47 -10.53 23.83
CA ARG A 82 -1.70 -9.86 23.39
C ARG A 82 -1.43 -8.60 22.56
N LEU A 83 -0.43 -7.80 22.91
CA LEU A 83 -0.07 -6.59 22.16
C LEU A 83 0.45 -6.93 20.75
N TYR A 84 1.24 -8.00 20.64
CA TYR A 84 1.74 -8.45 19.34
C TYR A 84 0.65 -9.11 18.47
N GLU A 85 -0.36 -9.74 19.10
CA GLU A 85 -1.54 -10.24 18.38
C GLU A 85 -2.31 -9.09 17.74
N ILE A 86 -2.60 -8.04 18.51
CA ILE A 86 -3.28 -6.85 18.02
C ILE A 86 -2.48 -6.20 16.89
N LYS A 87 -1.15 -6.06 17.05
CA LYS A 87 -0.28 -5.51 16.00
C LYS A 87 -0.33 -6.35 14.72
N THR A 88 -0.36 -7.67 14.84
CA THR A 88 -0.42 -8.59 13.68
C THR A 88 -1.79 -8.52 13.01
N LEU A 89 -2.87 -8.48 13.79
CA LEU A 89 -4.24 -8.30 13.30
C LEU A 89 -4.37 -6.96 12.55
N GLY A 90 -3.84 -5.86 13.09
CA GLY A 90 -3.84 -4.57 12.42
C GLY A 90 -3.18 -4.63 11.03
N SER A 91 -2.00 -5.26 10.92
CA SER A 91 -1.39 -5.45 9.60
C SER A 91 -2.18 -6.36 8.66
N LEU A 92 -2.92 -7.34 9.18
CA LEU A 92 -3.79 -8.20 8.36
C LEU A 92 -4.99 -7.43 7.81
N LEU A 93 -5.59 -6.56 8.63
CA LEU A 93 -6.70 -5.71 8.20
C LEU A 93 -6.29 -4.72 7.11
N LEU A 94 -5.07 -4.16 7.18
CA LEU A 94 -4.52 -3.32 6.12
C LEU A 94 -4.40 -4.08 4.79
N ILE A 95 -3.88 -5.30 4.83
CA ILE A 95 -3.81 -6.17 3.65
C ILE A 95 -5.21 -6.43 3.08
N ALA A 96 -6.18 -6.76 3.94
CA ALA A 96 -7.55 -7.00 3.50
C ALA A 96 -8.17 -5.76 2.85
N GLY A 97 -7.97 -4.57 3.43
CA GLY A 97 -8.42 -3.30 2.85
C GLY A 97 -7.84 -3.06 1.46
N ILE A 98 -6.54 -3.27 1.28
CA ILE A 98 -5.87 -3.11 -0.03
C ILE A 98 -6.38 -4.10 -1.06
N ILE A 99 -6.67 -5.35 -0.69
CA ILE A 99 -7.29 -6.33 -1.60
C ILE A 99 -8.65 -5.83 -2.08
N CYS A 100 -9.47 -5.28 -1.18
CA CYS A 100 -10.77 -4.70 -1.55
C CYS A 100 -10.60 -3.53 -2.53
N LEU A 101 -9.62 -2.64 -2.29
CA LEU A 101 -9.33 -1.52 -3.18
C LEU A 101 -8.83 -1.97 -4.55
N ILE A 102 -7.93 -2.96 -4.61
CA ILE A 102 -7.47 -3.55 -5.89
C ILE A 102 -8.64 -4.18 -6.65
N TYR A 103 -9.52 -4.90 -5.95
CA TYR A 103 -10.69 -5.49 -6.56
C TYR A 103 -11.62 -4.42 -7.14
N PHE A 104 -11.89 -3.36 -6.38
CA PHE A 104 -12.69 -2.23 -6.85
C PHE A 104 -12.06 -1.58 -8.09
N GLN A 105 -10.78 -1.23 -8.02
CA GLN A 105 -10.03 -0.56 -9.09
C GLN A 105 -10.06 -1.33 -10.42
N ARG A 106 -10.11 -2.66 -10.36
CA ARG A 106 -10.17 -3.52 -11.56
C ARG A 106 -11.56 -3.69 -12.13
N GLN A 107 -12.59 -3.56 -11.30
CA GLN A 107 -13.97 -3.82 -11.68
C GLN A 107 -14.71 -2.57 -12.14
N ASP A 108 -14.31 -1.41 -11.61
CA ASP A 108 -14.84 -0.12 -12.04
C ASP A 108 -13.70 0.79 -12.48
N THR A 109 -13.40 0.73 -13.78
CA THR A 109 -12.40 1.60 -14.44
C THR A 109 -13.04 2.85 -15.01
N SER A 110 -14.22 3.25 -14.51
CA SER A 110 -14.91 4.49 -14.88
C SER A 110 -15.10 5.42 -13.69
N PHE A 111 -14.60 5.03 -12.52
CA PHE A 111 -14.73 5.79 -11.29
C PHE A 111 -13.73 6.95 -11.26
N GLU A 112 -14.24 8.18 -11.24
CA GLU A 112 -13.43 9.38 -11.08
C GLU A 112 -12.91 9.51 -9.64
N GLY A 113 -11.60 9.34 -9.45
CA GLY A 113 -10.90 9.61 -8.20
C GLY A 113 -9.95 8.51 -7.74
N SER A 114 -8.94 8.90 -6.98
CA SER A 114 -7.95 8.00 -6.39
C SER A 114 -8.60 6.99 -5.42
N PRO A 115 -8.26 5.69 -5.50
CA PRO A 115 -8.57 4.76 -4.43
C PRO A 115 -7.83 5.21 -3.18
N ALA A 116 -8.59 5.70 -2.20
CA ALA A 116 -8.05 6.20 -0.94
C ALA A 116 -7.07 5.20 -0.31
N LEU A 117 -5.78 5.57 -0.29
CA LEU A 117 -4.68 4.84 0.32
C LEU A 117 -4.23 5.54 1.61
#